data_AF-A0A3B8I8G1-F1
#
_entry.id   AF-A0A3B8I8G1-F1
#
_cell.length_a   1.000
_cell.length_b   1.000
_cell.length_c   1.000
_cell.angle_alpha   90.00
_cell.angle_beta   90.00
_cell.angle_gamma   90.00
#
_symmetry.space_group_name_H-M   'P 1'
#
loop_
_entity.id
_entity.type
_entity.pdbx_description
1 polymer ?
#
loop_
_entity_poly.entity_id
_entity_poly.type
_entity_poly.pdbx_seq_one_letter_code
_entity_poly.pdbx_strand_id
1 'polypeptide(L)'
;MPNKDIFTGSDASLVLAVDDNSVEEGKLADSLLTEYELSSVVGELRDVRVQVNTEVRAYHAIGARHASQLRTGNITITGSSERAHINGALLRLLLG
;
A
#
# COMPACT_ATOMS: atom_id res chain seq x y z
N MET A 1 -22.00 -9.30 2.48
CA MET A 1 -21.71 -7.84 2.40
C MET A 1 -20.22 -7.68 2.69
N PRO A 2 -19.43 -7.11 1.78
CA PRO A 2 -18.03 -6.76 2.08
C PRO A 2 -17.99 -5.67 3.16
N ASN A 3 -17.04 -5.77 4.09
CA ASN A 3 -16.85 -4.71 5.08
C ASN A 3 -15.99 -3.62 4.48
N LYS A 4 -16.47 -2.37 4.52
CA LYS A 4 -15.82 -1.22 3.89
C LYS A 4 -15.49 -0.18 4.95
N ASP A 5 -14.21 -0.10 5.29
CA ASP A 5 -13.71 0.88 6.24
C ASP A 5 -12.98 2.00 5.50
N ILE A 6 -13.25 3.25 5.85
CA ILE A 6 -12.62 4.43 5.26
C ILE A 6 -11.83 5.15 6.34
N PHE A 7 -10.52 5.25 6.13
CA PHE A 7 -9.59 5.99 6.95
C PHE A 7 -9.19 7.27 6.22
N THR A 8 -9.15 8.39 6.94
CA THR A 8 -8.76 9.68 6.38
C THR A 8 -7.69 10.31 7.26
N GLY A 9 -6.65 10.86 6.63
CA GLY A 9 -5.59 11.62 7.27
C GLY A 9 -5.41 12.96 6.57
N SER A 10 -5.23 14.03 7.33
CA SER A 10 -4.96 15.36 6.78
C SER A 10 -3.56 15.44 6.19
N ASP A 11 -2.57 14.93 6.93
CA ASP A 11 -1.15 15.03 6.60
C ASP A 11 -0.50 13.66 6.67
N ALA A 12 0.36 13.35 5.70
CA ALA A 12 1.15 12.11 5.69
C ALA A 12 2.52 12.31 5.04
N SER A 13 3.50 11.55 5.50
CA SER A 13 4.84 11.46 4.89
C SER A 13 4.94 10.22 4.00
N LEU A 14 5.42 10.41 2.77
CA LEU A 14 5.74 9.34 1.84
C LEU A 14 7.22 8.95 2.03
N VAL A 15 7.49 7.67 2.26
CA VAL A 15 8.83 7.11 2.45
C VAL A 15 9.02 5.96 1.47
N LEU A 16 10.21 5.83 0.90
CA LEU A 16 10.59 4.68 0.07
C LEU A 16 11.54 3.76 0.84
N ALA A 17 11.32 2.46 0.68
CA ALA A 17 12.19 1.43 1.23
C ALA A 17 12.26 0.25 0.25
N VAL A 18 13.42 -0.40 0.22
CA VAL A 18 13.57 -1.70 -0.44
C VAL A 18 13.16 -2.78 0.54
N ASP A 19 12.17 -3.59 0.15
CA ASP A 19 11.66 -4.68 0.99
C ASP A 19 12.49 -5.97 0.82
N ASP A 20 13.03 -6.21 -0.39
CA ASP A 20 13.87 -7.38 -0.68
C ASP A 20 15.12 -6.98 -1.47
N ASN A 21 16.30 -7.12 -0.86
CA ASN A 21 17.61 -6.86 -1.48
C ASN A 21 18.34 -8.13 -1.93
N SER A 22 17.68 -9.30 -1.84
CA SER A 22 18.25 -10.57 -2.27
C SER A 22 18.24 -10.73 -3.80
N VAL A 23 17.29 -10.07 -4.46
CA VAL A 23 17.12 -10.08 -5.92
C VAL A 23 17.88 -8.91 -6.56
N GLU A 24 18.34 -9.08 -7.81
CA GLU A 24 19.14 -8.07 -8.51
C GLU A 24 18.39 -6.74 -8.69
N GLU A 25 17.09 -6.77 -8.96
CA GLU A 25 16.24 -5.58 -9.04
C GLU A 25 16.21 -4.81 -7.71
N GLY A 26 16.18 -5.52 -6.58
CA GLY A 26 16.24 -4.95 -5.24
C GLY A 26 17.57 -4.25 -4.95
N LYS A 27 18.68 -4.86 -5.38
CA LYS A 27 20.03 -4.25 -5.25
C LYS A 27 20.18 -2.99 -6.10
N LEU A 28 19.63 -3.00 -7.31
CA LEU A 28 19.62 -1.82 -8.18
C LEU A 28 18.77 -0.69 -7.56
N ALA A 29 17.58 -1.01 -7.05
CA ALA A 29 16.74 -0.05 -6.34
C ALA A 29 17.45 0.54 -5.09
N ASP A 30 18.15 -0.30 -4.32
CA ASP A 30 18.91 0.13 -3.13
C ASP A 30 20.06 1.07 -3.50
N SER A 31 20.76 0.80 -4.61
CA SER A 31 21.82 1.68 -5.11
C SER A 31 21.30 3.07 -5.49
N LEU A 32 20.12 3.16 -6.13
CA LEU A 32 19.48 4.43 -6.48
C LEU A 32 18.99 5.18 -5.23
N LEU A 33 18.37 4.47 -4.29
CA LEU A 33 17.94 5.07 -3.03
C LEU A 33 19.13 5.63 -2.24
N THR A 34 20.28 4.95 -2.27
CA THR A 34 21.51 5.41 -1.64
C THR A 34 22.11 6.62 -2.38
N GLU A 35 22.19 6.57 -3.72
CA GLU A 35 22.73 7.66 -4.55
C GLU A 35 21.98 8.98 -4.34
N TYR A 36 20.66 8.92 -4.25
CA TYR A 36 19.80 10.09 -4.10
C TYR A 36 19.41 10.39 -2.63
N GLU A 37 19.98 9.68 -1.66
CA GLU A 37 19.66 9.78 -0.22
C GLU A 37 18.13 9.73 0.07
N LEU A 38 17.42 8.86 -0.66
CA LEU A 38 15.97 8.71 -0.61
C LEU A 38 15.48 7.75 0.48
N SER A 39 16.37 7.28 1.35
CA SER A 39 16.04 6.46 2.53
C SER A 39 15.23 7.22 3.59
N SER A 40 14.89 8.48 3.34
CA SER A 40 14.10 9.37 4.17
C SER A 40 12.73 9.68 3.54
N VAL A 41 12.04 10.71 4.04
CA VAL A 41 10.77 11.18 3.50
C VAL A 41 10.98 11.75 2.09
N VAL A 42 10.41 11.08 1.08
CA VAL A 42 10.48 11.47 -0.34
C VAL A 42 9.38 12.45 -0.75
N GLY A 43 8.38 12.65 0.11
CA GLY A 43 7.36 13.66 -0.10
C GLY A 43 6.34 13.77 1.02
N GLU A 44 5.55 14.83 0.98
CA GLU A 44 4.40 15.05 1.85
C GLU A 44 3.10 14.92 1.07
N LEU A 45 2.13 14.21 1.63
CA LEU A 45 0.80 14.03 1.09
C LEU A 45 -0.21 14.80 1.93
N ARG A 46 -1.19 15.42 1.28
CA ARG A 46 -2.33 16.10 1.92
C ARG A 46 -3.64 15.42 1.53
N ASP A 47 -4.56 15.39 2.50
CA ASP A 47 -5.91 14.84 2.39
C ASP A 47 -5.91 13.41 1.84
N VAL A 48 -5.25 12.52 2.57
CA VAL A 48 -5.13 11.10 2.23
C VAL A 48 -6.40 10.37 2.66
N ARG A 49 -6.95 9.58 1.75
CA ARG A 49 -8.05 8.65 2.01
C ARG A 49 -7.60 7.23 1.69
N VAL A 50 -7.78 6.32 2.63
CA VAL A 50 -7.51 4.88 2.47
C VAL A 50 -8.82 4.13 2.68
N GLN A 51 -9.19 3.31 1.71
CA GLN A 51 -10.34 2.43 1.74
C GLN A 51 -9.84 1.00 1.91
N VAL A 52 -10.26 0.35 3.01
CA VAL A 52 -10.01 -1.06 3.25
C VAL A 52 -11.28 -1.82 2.93
N ASN A 53 -11.21 -2.67 1.91
CA ASN A 53 -12.30 -3.54 1.51
C ASN A 53 -11.97 -4.98 1.95
N THR A 54 -12.76 -5.50 2.88
CA THR A 54 -12.60 -6.87 3.38
C THR A 54 -13.69 -7.75 2.80
N GLU A 55 -13.29 -8.70 1.96
CA GLU A 55 -14.22 -9.71 1.46
C GLU A 55 -14.67 -10.63 2.60
N VAL A 56 -15.94 -11.01 2.57
CA VAL A 56 -16.48 -12.01 3.50
C VAL A 56 -16.80 -13.26 2.72
N ARG A 57 -16.18 -14.39 3.09
CA ARG A 57 -16.40 -15.68 2.44
C ARG A 57 -17.17 -16.62 3.35
N ALA A 58 -18.20 -17.24 2.78
CA ALA A 58 -18.94 -18.29 3.44
C ALA A 58 -18.09 -19.55 3.56
N TYR A 59 -17.91 -20.05 4.78
CA TYR A 59 -17.29 -21.34 5.01
C TYR A 59 -18.38 -22.41 5.11
N HIS A 60 -18.25 -23.44 4.29
CA HIS A 60 -19.11 -24.62 4.32
C HIS A 60 -18.33 -25.77 4.96
N ALA A 61 -18.79 -26.22 6.13
CA ALA A 61 -18.30 -27.47 6.69
C ALA A 61 -18.71 -28.64 5.79
N ILE A 62 -17.85 -29.65 5.67
CA ILE A 62 -18.09 -30.83 4.83
C ILE A 62 -19.42 -31.47 5.26
N GLY A 63 -20.34 -31.64 4.30
CA GLY A 63 -21.67 -32.20 4.52
C GLY A 63 -22.76 -31.23 4.98
N ALA A 64 -22.44 -29.94 5.21
CA ALA A 64 -23.42 -28.92 5.56
C ALA A 64 -23.96 -28.16 4.34
N ARG A 65 -25.28 -28.03 4.25
CA ARG A 65 -25.96 -27.32 3.14
C ARG A 65 -25.91 -25.80 3.30
N HIS A 66 -25.79 -25.32 4.54
CA HIS A 66 -25.70 -23.90 4.88
C HIS A 66 -24.29 -23.56 5.37
N ALA A 67 -23.88 -22.30 5.16
CA ALA A 67 -22.60 -21.80 5.65
C ALA A 67 -22.59 -21.86 7.18
N SER A 68 -21.61 -22.56 7.74
CA SER A 68 -21.51 -22.72 9.19
C SER A 68 -20.88 -21.50 9.87
N GLN A 69 -19.99 -20.80 9.15
CA GLN A 69 -19.26 -19.63 9.64
C GLN A 69 -18.94 -18.67 8.49
N LEU A 70 -18.81 -17.39 8.80
CA LEU A 70 -18.23 -16.40 7.89
C LEU A 70 -16.75 -16.24 8.22
N ARG A 71 -15.89 -16.30 7.21
CA ARG A 71 -14.44 -16.07 7.37
C ARG A 71 -14.04 -14.81 6.64
N THR A 72 -13.07 -14.10 7.22
CA THR A 72 -12.37 -12.99 6.55
C THR A 72 -11.70 -13.53 5.29
N GLY A 73 -12.11 -13.00 4.15
CA GLY A 73 -11.53 -13.28 2.85
C GLY A 73 -10.34 -12.37 2.57
N ASN A 74 -10.12 -12.08 1.29
CA ASN A 74 -9.06 -11.18 0.89
C ASN A 74 -9.32 -9.75 1.37
N ILE A 75 -8.25 -9.07 1.76
CA ILE A 75 -8.28 -7.64 2.10
C ILE A 75 -7.66 -6.89 0.93
N THR A 76 -8.43 -5.98 0.34
CA THR A 76 -7.94 -5.08 -0.71
C THR A 76 -7.92 -3.66 -0.16
N ILE A 77 -6.75 -3.04 -0.21
CA ILE A 77 -6.54 -1.67 0.25
C ILE A 77 -6.35 -0.79 -0.98
N THR A 78 -7.16 0.25 -1.10
CA THR A 78 -7.01 1.28 -2.13
C THR A 78 -6.96 2.65 -1.46
N GLY A 79 -6.36 3.64 -2.10
CA GLY A 79 -6.29 4.98 -1.52
C GLY A 79 -6.02 6.06 -2.54
N SER A 80 -6.21 7.30 -2.12
CA SER A 80 -5.96 8.50 -2.91
C SER A 80 -5.46 9.64 -2.01
N SER A 81 -4.76 10.60 -2.58
CA SER A 81 -4.43 11.87 -1.93
C SER A 81 -4.85 13.03 -2.83
N GLU A 82 -5.14 14.21 -2.26
CA GLU A 82 -5.46 15.39 -3.06
C GLU A 82 -4.19 16.01 -3.65
N ARG A 83 -3.15 16.18 -2.83
CA ARG A 83 -1.88 16.78 -3.22
C ARG A 83 -0.70 15.98 -2.69
N ALA A 84 0.36 15.98 -3.51
CA ALA A 84 1.64 15.39 -3.17
C ALA A 84 2.76 16.39 -3.50
N HIS A 85 3.54 16.75 -2.49
CA HIS A 85 4.80 17.49 -2.65
C HIS A 85 5.93 16.48 -2.69
N ILE A 86 6.47 16.22 -3.87
CA ILE A 86 7.41 15.13 -4.12
C ILE A 86 8.80 15.69 -4.42
N ASN A 87 9.84 15.03 -3.94
CA ASN A 87 11.23 15.35 -4.27
C ASN A 87 11.51 15.15 -5.77
N GLY A 88 12.23 16.09 -6.39
CA GLY A 88 12.65 16.00 -7.80
C GLY A 88 13.45 14.73 -8.13
N ALA A 89 14.18 14.17 -7.17
CA ALA A 89 14.87 12.89 -7.34
C ALA A 89 13.89 11.72 -7.56
N LEU A 90 12.73 11.72 -6.90
CA LEU A 90 11.67 10.72 -7.14
C LEU A 90 11.07 10.88 -8.54
N LEU A 91 10.83 12.13 -8.97
CA LEU A 91 10.33 12.38 -10.33
C LEU A 91 11.31 11.88 -11.40
N ARG A 92 12.62 12.07 -11.19
CA ARG A 92 13.65 11.53 -12.07
C ARG A 92 13.60 10.00 -12.13
N LEU A 93 13.51 9.34 -10.96
CA LEU A 93 13.42 7.87 -10.89
C LEU A 93 12.20 7.31 -11.62
N LEU A 94 11.06 8.02 -11.60
CA LEU A 94 9.84 7.60 -12.31
C LEU A 94 9.88 7.87 -13.81
N LEU A 95 10.68 8.84 -14.27
CA LEU A 95 10.76 9.22 -15.68
C LEU A 95 11.83 8.45 -16.47
N GLY A 96 12.76 7.78 -15.78
CA GLY A 96 13.88 7.04 -16.38
C GLY A 96 15.05 7.95 -16.71
#